data_AF-A0A0L7KWR6-F1
#
_entry.id   AF-A0A0L7KWR6-F1
#
_cell.length_a   1.000
_cell.length_b   1.000
_cell.length_c   1.000
_cell.angle_alpha   90.00
_cell.angle_beta   90.00
_cell.angle_gamma   90.00
#
_symmetry.space_group_name_H-M   'P 1'
#
loop_
_entity.id
_entity.type
_entity.pdbx_description
1 polymer ?
#
loop_
_entity_poly.entity_id
_entity_poly.type
_entity_poly.pdbx_seq_one_letter_code
_entity_poly.pdbx_strand_id
1 'polypeptide(L)'
;MEAFLEYNDVQAEIKGTMVPGRLKMTDQNIIFKNSKTGKVEQLAANDIELVNFQKFIGSWGLRIFLKNGTLHRYGGFKDGEQEKVAKFFKSSYKKDMLEKELSLKGWNWGTAKFNGAVLSFNVGSNTAFEIPLHYVSQCNTGKNEVTLEFHQNDDTPVSLMEMRFHIPTNEMAGDIDSVEAGRYDIKVFQTFFQLHGKTFDYKIPMSTVLRLFLLPHKDTRQMFFVVSLDPPIKQGQTRYHYLDKALYDDDFGDSDTEKEPDAYLERVKAEAKERDSGDSEDSDSTDEDFNPDKNRESDVAEE
;
A
#
# COMPACT_ATOMS: atom_id res chain seq x y z
N MET A 1 -40.40 -17.60 15.14
CA MET A 1 -39.49 -16.89 14.23
C MET A 1 -40.20 -16.84 12.88
N GLU A 2 -40.30 -15.68 12.24
CA GLU A 2 -41.02 -15.55 10.97
C GLU A 2 -40.34 -16.41 9.89
N ALA A 3 -41.13 -17.17 9.13
CA ALA A 3 -40.61 -18.07 8.09
C ALA A 3 -40.03 -17.32 6.88
N PHE A 4 -40.48 -16.09 6.65
CA PHE A 4 -39.98 -15.20 5.62
C PHE A 4 -40.31 -13.74 5.96
N LEU A 5 -39.59 -12.82 5.33
CA LEU A 5 -39.93 -11.39 5.26
C LEU A 5 -40.29 -11.04 3.82
N GLU A 6 -41.27 -10.15 3.64
CA GLU A 6 -41.68 -9.68 2.32
C GLU A 6 -41.94 -8.18 2.34
N TYR A 7 -41.37 -7.48 1.36
CA TYR A 7 -41.48 -6.05 1.18
C TYR A 7 -41.91 -5.76 -0.26
N ASN A 8 -43.10 -5.18 -0.44
CA ASN A 8 -43.70 -4.95 -1.75
C ASN A 8 -43.25 -3.65 -2.43
N ASP A 9 -42.74 -2.70 -1.64
CA ASP A 9 -42.42 -1.34 -2.09
C ASP A 9 -40.95 -1.02 -1.80
N VAL A 10 -40.04 -1.87 -2.28
CA VAL A 10 -38.60 -1.62 -2.20
C VAL A 10 -38.03 -1.30 -3.57
N GLN A 11 -36.79 -0.89 -3.60
CA GLN A 11 -36.08 -0.58 -4.83
C GLN A 11 -34.74 -1.28 -4.86
N ALA A 12 -34.33 -1.80 -6.02
CA ALA A 12 -32.97 -2.28 -6.25
C ALA A 12 -32.17 -1.22 -6.98
N GLU A 13 -30.92 -1.00 -6.58
CA GLU A 13 -30.02 -0.15 -7.34
C GLU A 13 -29.52 -0.92 -8.57
N ILE A 14 -29.84 -0.42 -9.76
CA ILE A 14 -29.43 -0.99 -11.04
C ILE A 14 -28.93 0.15 -11.92
N LYS A 15 -27.63 0.15 -12.23
CA LYS A 15 -26.96 1.12 -13.11
C LYS A 15 -27.35 2.57 -12.78
N GLY A 16 -27.25 2.96 -11.51
CA GLY A 16 -27.51 4.32 -11.05
C GLY A 16 -28.98 4.67 -10.85
N THR A 17 -29.92 3.74 -11.04
CA THR A 17 -31.35 3.97 -10.74
C THR A 17 -31.85 3.03 -9.66
N MET A 18 -32.68 3.57 -8.77
CA MET A 18 -33.45 2.79 -7.79
C MET A 18 -34.72 2.26 -8.45
N VAL A 19 -34.65 1.04 -8.99
CA VAL A 19 -35.73 0.40 -9.73
C VAL A 19 -36.73 -0.24 -8.77
N PRO A 20 -38.03 0.12 -8.83
CA PRO A 20 -39.03 -0.44 -7.92
C PRO A 20 -39.24 -1.93 -8.14
N GLY A 21 -39.49 -2.65 -7.05
CA GLY A 21 -39.68 -4.08 -7.05
C GLY A 21 -40.17 -4.61 -5.71
N ARG A 22 -40.30 -5.94 -5.66
CA ARG A 22 -40.68 -6.68 -4.47
C ARG A 22 -39.50 -7.52 -4.00
N LEU A 23 -39.19 -7.47 -2.71
CA LEU A 23 -38.13 -8.27 -2.10
C LEU A 23 -38.73 -9.24 -1.11
N LYS A 24 -38.43 -10.52 -1.29
CA LYS A 24 -38.82 -11.60 -0.39
C LYS A 24 -37.56 -12.30 0.13
N MET A 25 -37.45 -12.44 1.44
CA MET A 25 -36.34 -13.10 2.10
C MET A 25 -36.87 -14.34 2.83
N THR A 26 -36.39 -15.52 2.45
CA THR A 26 -36.69 -16.79 3.10
C THR A 26 -35.49 -17.25 3.92
N ASP A 27 -35.51 -18.44 4.50
CA ASP A 27 -34.34 -19.04 5.15
C ASP A 27 -33.20 -19.41 4.16
N GLN A 28 -33.55 -19.66 2.90
CA GLN A 28 -32.61 -20.10 1.87
C GLN A 28 -32.22 -19.01 0.86
N ASN A 29 -33.10 -18.05 0.59
CA ASN A 29 -32.94 -17.14 -0.54
C ASN A 29 -33.44 -15.73 -0.27
N ILE A 30 -32.79 -14.76 -0.92
CA ILE A 30 -33.28 -13.40 -1.08
C ILE A 30 -33.71 -13.26 -2.55
N ILE A 31 -34.97 -12.94 -2.79
CA ILE A 31 -35.57 -12.89 -4.12
C ILE A 31 -36.08 -11.49 -4.38
N PHE A 32 -35.55 -10.82 -5.40
CA PHE A 32 -36.04 -9.54 -5.88
C PHE A 32 -36.76 -9.72 -7.21
N LYS A 33 -37.99 -9.18 -7.32
CA LYS A 33 -38.74 -9.13 -8.57
C LYS A 33 -38.90 -7.67 -9.00
N ASN A 34 -38.33 -7.34 -10.14
CA ASN A 34 -38.43 -6.02 -10.75
C ASN A 34 -39.88 -5.73 -11.19
N SER A 35 -40.47 -4.63 -10.70
CA SER A 35 -41.87 -4.28 -11.00
C SER A 35 -42.08 -3.82 -12.44
N LYS A 36 -41.05 -3.26 -13.09
CA LYS A 36 -41.12 -2.76 -14.46
C LYS A 36 -40.91 -3.87 -15.49
N THR A 37 -39.89 -4.70 -15.31
CA THR A 37 -39.49 -5.72 -16.29
C THR A 37 -40.01 -7.12 -15.97
N GLY A 38 -40.47 -7.35 -14.74
CA GLY A 38 -40.86 -8.68 -14.26
C GLY A 38 -39.67 -9.63 -14.00
N LYS A 39 -38.44 -9.21 -14.30
CA LYS A 39 -37.22 -10.01 -14.08
C LYS A 39 -37.08 -10.35 -12.60
N VAL A 40 -36.79 -11.62 -12.33
CA VAL A 40 -36.53 -12.13 -10.98
C VAL A 40 -35.04 -12.35 -10.82
N GLU A 41 -34.50 -11.83 -9.73
CA GLU A 41 -33.15 -12.05 -9.25
C GLU A 41 -33.22 -12.80 -7.93
N GLN A 42 -32.33 -13.78 -7.76
CA GLN A 42 -32.32 -14.64 -6.58
C GLN A 42 -30.88 -14.78 -6.08
N LEU A 43 -30.67 -14.45 -4.81
CA LEU A 43 -29.42 -14.59 -4.10
C LEU A 43 -29.57 -15.74 -3.09
N ALA A 44 -28.70 -16.74 -3.14
CA ALA A 44 -28.71 -17.81 -2.15
C ALA A 44 -28.12 -17.31 -0.82
N ALA A 45 -28.73 -17.68 0.30
CA ALA A 45 -28.27 -17.29 1.64
C ALA A 45 -26.83 -17.74 1.90
N ASN A 46 -26.45 -18.91 1.40
CA ASN A 46 -25.10 -19.47 1.54
C ASN A 46 -24.02 -18.66 0.79
N ASP A 47 -24.41 -17.88 -0.22
CA ASP A 47 -23.49 -17.07 -1.02
C ASP A 47 -23.26 -15.68 -0.40
N ILE A 48 -24.02 -15.32 0.64
CA ILE A 48 -23.86 -14.05 1.35
C ILE A 48 -22.53 -14.08 2.11
N GLU A 49 -21.61 -13.22 1.71
CA GLU A 49 -20.36 -13.00 2.42
C GLU A 49 -20.57 -12.00 3.55
N LEU A 50 -21.10 -10.83 3.21
CA LEU A 50 -21.22 -9.70 4.11
C LEU A 50 -22.51 -8.92 3.83
N VAL A 51 -23.13 -8.43 4.90
CA VAL A 51 -24.34 -7.60 4.83
C VAL A 51 -24.19 -6.41 5.76
N ASN A 52 -24.60 -5.23 5.28
CA ASN A 52 -24.65 -4.02 6.08
C ASN A 52 -25.97 -3.27 5.89
N PHE A 53 -26.32 -2.48 6.90
CA PHE A 53 -27.19 -1.33 6.69
C PHE A 53 -26.38 -0.22 6.06
N GLN A 54 -26.94 0.44 5.05
CA GLN A 54 -26.34 1.60 4.42
C GLN A 54 -27.41 2.69 4.30
N LYS A 55 -27.03 3.95 4.57
CA LYS A 55 -27.89 5.09 4.26
C LYS A 55 -27.87 5.37 2.76
N PHE A 56 -29.06 5.43 2.17
CA PHE A 56 -29.31 5.90 0.81
C PHE A 56 -29.98 7.28 0.86
N ILE A 57 -30.25 7.86 -0.30
CA ILE A 57 -30.99 9.12 -0.40
C ILE A 57 -32.43 8.88 0.08
N GLY A 58 -32.80 9.51 1.20
CA GLY A 58 -34.17 9.49 1.74
C GLY A 58 -34.59 8.22 2.49
N SER A 59 -33.80 7.14 2.46
CA SER A 59 -34.09 5.93 3.25
C SER A 59 -32.80 5.21 3.66
N TRP A 60 -32.92 4.28 4.60
CA TRP A 60 -31.89 3.26 4.76
C TRP A 60 -32.09 2.13 3.73
N GLY A 61 -31.09 1.26 3.60
CA GLY A 61 -31.19 0.08 2.77
C GLY A 61 -30.19 -1.01 3.14
N LEU A 62 -30.27 -2.09 2.37
CA LEU A 62 -29.43 -3.27 2.48
C LEU A 62 -28.30 -3.19 1.48
N ARG A 63 -27.09 -3.40 1.96
CA ARG A 63 -25.87 -3.59 1.17
C ARG A 63 -25.45 -5.05 1.34
N ILE A 64 -25.55 -5.86 0.30
CA ILE A 64 -25.24 -7.29 0.34
C ILE A 64 -24.08 -7.58 -0.60
N PHE A 65 -22.99 -8.08 -0.03
CA PHE A 65 -21.82 -8.53 -0.77
C PHE A 65 -21.80 -10.06 -0.79
N LEU A 66 -21.71 -10.64 -1.98
CA LEU A 66 -21.66 -12.08 -2.17
C LEU A 66 -20.22 -12.57 -2.29
N LYS A 67 -20.00 -13.85 -1.97
CA LYS A 67 -18.68 -14.52 -2.06
C LYS A 67 -18.06 -14.50 -3.45
N ASN A 68 -18.88 -14.33 -4.49
CA ASN A 68 -18.41 -14.18 -5.87
C ASN A 68 -17.92 -12.75 -6.19
N GLY A 69 -17.88 -11.85 -5.20
CA GLY A 69 -17.44 -10.49 -5.36
C GLY A 69 -18.49 -9.51 -5.89
N THR A 70 -19.74 -9.93 -6.05
CA THR A 70 -20.82 -9.05 -6.53
C THR A 70 -21.50 -8.31 -5.38
N LEU A 71 -21.92 -7.07 -5.66
CA LEU A 71 -22.60 -6.19 -4.71
C LEU A 71 -24.02 -5.92 -5.16
N HIS A 72 -24.95 -6.13 -4.24
CA HIS A 72 -26.40 -5.93 -4.40
C HIS A 72 -26.88 -4.92 -3.39
N ARG A 73 -27.66 -3.94 -3.84
CA ARG A 73 -28.17 -2.86 -2.99
C ARG A 73 -29.68 -2.72 -3.13
N TYR A 74 -30.37 -2.77 -2.00
CA TYR A 74 -31.82 -2.60 -1.92
C TYR A 74 -32.15 -1.42 -1.00
N GLY A 75 -32.98 -0.49 -1.44
CA GLY A 75 -33.44 0.67 -0.68
C GLY A 75 -34.97 0.74 -0.58
N GLY A 76 -35.49 1.83 -0.01
CA GLY A 76 -36.93 2.05 0.14
C GLY A 76 -37.57 1.39 1.36
N PHE A 77 -36.77 0.92 2.33
CA PHE A 77 -37.31 0.35 3.56
C PHE A 77 -37.88 1.44 4.48
N LYS A 78 -38.98 1.12 5.16
CA LYS A 78 -39.63 2.02 6.11
C LYS A 78 -38.79 2.17 7.39
N ASP A 79 -38.94 3.30 8.06
CA ASP A 79 -38.32 3.52 9.37
C ASP A 79 -38.87 2.52 10.40
N GLY A 80 -38.00 2.04 11.30
CA GLY A 80 -38.33 1.05 12.32
C GLY A 80 -38.19 -0.43 11.88
N GLU A 81 -38.06 -0.71 10.58
CA GLU A 81 -37.92 -2.09 10.08
C GLU A 81 -36.49 -2.66 10.22
N GLN A 82 -35.48 -1.82 10.52
CA GLN A 82 -34.08 -2.25 10.61
C GLN A 82 -33.87 -3.37 11.62
N GLU A 83 -34.42 -3.24 12.84
CA GLU A 83 -34.23 -4.23 13.89
C GLU A 83 -34.86 -5.58 13.51
N LYS A 84 -36.01 -5.53 12.82
CA LYS A 84 -36.70 -6.71 12.31
C LYS A 84 -35.84 -7.45 11.28
N VAL A 85 -35.30 -6.71 10.30
CA VAL A 85 -34.42 -7.30 9.27
C VAL A 85 -33.11 -7.82 9.90
N ALA A 86 -32.50 -7.08 10.84
CA ALA A 86 -31.29 -7.51 11.55
C ALA A 86 -31.50 -8.84 12.29
N LYS A 87 -32.62 -8.97 13.02
CA LYS A 87 -32.98 -10.21 13.71
C LYS A 87 -33.13 -11.38 12.73
N PHE A 88 -33.77 -11.15 11.59
CA PHE A 88 -33.93 -12.18 10.55
C PHE A 88 -32.59 -12.62 9.96
N PHE A 89 -31.71 -11.70 9.58
CA PHE A 89 -30.37 -12.05 9.06
C PHE A 89 -29.53 -12.81 10.10
N LYS A 90 -29.59 -12.41 11.38
CA LYS A 90 -28.89 -13.09 12.47
C LYS A 90 -29.43 -14.49 12.69
N SER A 91 -30.74 -14.67 12.68
CA SER A 91 -31.36 -15.96 12.96
C SER A 91 -31.27 -16.93 11.79
N SER A 92 -31.62 -16.47 10.59
CA SER A 92 -31.81 -17.29 9.38
C SER A 92 -30.48 -17.51 8.64
N TYR A 93 -29.65 -16.47 8.53
CA TYR A 93 -28.41 -16.53 7.73
C TYR A 93 -27.13 -16.51 8.57
N LYS A 94 -27.23 -16.38 9.90
CA LYS A 94 -26.09 -16.24 10.82
C LYS A 94 -25.18 -15.06 10.45
N LYS A 95 -25.78 -13.96 10.01
CA LYS A 95 -25.06 -12.73 9.66
C LYS A 95 -25.45 -11.59 10.58
N ASP A 96 -24.45 -10.95 11.18
CA ASP A 96 -24.65 -9.69 11.87
C ASP A 96 -24.70 -8.55 10.85
N MET A 97 -25.67 -7.65 11.02
CA MET A 97 -25.86 -6.48 10.17
C MET A 97 -25.32 -5.25 10.87
N LEU A 98 -24.13 -4.82 10.47
CA LEU A 98 -23.51 -3.58 10.94
C LEU A 98 -23.87 -2.42 10.02
N GLU A 99 -23.87 -1.20 10.55
CA GLU A 99 -23.96 0.00 9.72
C GLU A 99 -22.65 0.21 8.95
N LYS A 100 -22.77 0.47 7.64
CA LYS A 100 -21.67 0.91 6.79
C LYS A 100 -21.72 2.41 6.67
N GLU A 101 -20.90 3.08 7.47
CA GLU A 101 -20.71 4.53 7.37
C GLU A 101 -19.93 4.89 6.10
N LEU A 102 -20.42 5.92 5.39
CA LEU A 102 -19.77 6.47 4.21
C LEU A 102 -19.03 7.77 4.54
N SER A 103 -18.01 8.09 3.75
CA SER A 103 -17.35 9.38 3.84
C SER A 103 -18.25 10.48 3.27
N LEU A 104 -18.65 11.43 4.11
CA LEU A 104 -19.44 12.61 3.73
C LEU A 104 -18.58 13.88 3.64
N LYS A 105 -17.24 13.74 3.62
CA LYS A 105 -16.31 14.88 3.66
C LYS A 105 -16.24 15.68 2.36
N GLY A 106 -16.72 15.11 1.25
CA GLY A 106 -16.65 15.72 -0.09
C GLY A 106 -15.23 15.78 -0.68
N TRP A 107 -14.26 15.09 -0.08
CA TRP A 107 -12.89 15.04 -0.59
C TRP A 107 -12.79 14.12 -1.81
N ASN A 108 -12.05 14.56 -2.81
CA ASN A 108 -11.82 13.85 -4.07
C ASN A 108 -10.45 13.15 -4.15
N TRP A 109 -9.70 13.12 -3.05
CA TRP A 109 -8.45 12.36 -2.93
C TRP A 109 -8.64 11.19 -1.96
N GLY A 110 -7.99 10.07 -2.26
CA GLY A 110 -8.23 8.82 -1.56
C GLY A 110 -7.55 7.65 -2.24
N THR A 111 -7.93 6.45 -1.83
CA THR A 111 -7.42 5.19 -2.39
C THR A 111 -8.53 4.46 -3.15
N ALA A 112 -8.26 4.13 -4.41
CA ALA A 112 -9.08 3.21 -5.19
C ALA A 112 -8.68 1.77 -4.83
N LYS A 113 -9.65 0.95 -4.43
CA LYS A 113 -9.44 -0.46 -4.08
C LYS A 113 -10.47 -1.33 -4.80
N PHE A 114 -10.02 -2.46 -5.32
CA PHE A 114 -10.93 -3.48 -5.84
C PHE A 114 -11.24 -4.48 -4.73
N ASN A 115 -12.53 -4.72 -4.52
CA ASN A 115 -13.01 -5.83 -3.71
C ASN A 115 -13.96 -6.64 -4.57
N GLY A 116 -13.55 -7.85 -4.95
CA GLY A 116 -14.27 -8.66 -5.92
C GLY A 116 -14.51 -7.90 -7.23
N ALA A 117 -15.76 -7.85 -7.68
CA ALA A 117 -16.20 -7.13 -8.87
C ALA A 117 -16.71 -5.71 -8.55
N VAL A 118 -16.13 -5.04 -7.55
CA VAL A 118 -16.51 -3.69 -7.12
C VAL A 118 -15.27 -2.83 -6.94
N LEU A 119 -15.27 -1.65 -7.57
CA LEU A 119 -14.34 -0.57 -7.30
C LEU A 119 -14.85 0.26 -6.12
N SER A 120 -14.03 0.40 -5.09
CA SER A 120 -14.28 1.25 -3.92
C SER A 120 -13.31 2.42 -3.89
N PHE A 121 -13.82 3.63 -3.67
CA PHE A 121 -12.98 4.81 -3.44
C PHE A 121 -13.05 5.21 -1.97
N ASN A 122 -11.93 5.15 -1.26
CA ASN A 122 -11.87 5.39 0.19
C ASN A 122 -11.18 6.72 0.49
N VAL A 123 -11.82 7.51 1.35
CA VAL A 123 -11.33 8.79 1.86
C VAL A 123 -10.99 8.61 3.34
N GLY A 124 -9.69 8.44 3.64
CA GLY A 124 -9.23 8.02 4.96
C GLY A 124 -9.67 6.59 5.28
N SER A 125 -10.31 6.39 6.43
CA SER A 125 -10.84 5.08 6.84
C SER A 125 -12.19 4.72 6.23
N ASN A 126 -12.89 5.68 5.62
CA ASN A 126 -14.28 5.52 5.22
C ASN A 126 -14.41 5.45 3.70
N THR A 127 -15.34 4.64 3.23
CA THR A 127 -15.65 4.51 1.80
C THR A 127 -16.51 5.69 1.35
N ALA A 128 -16.11 6.42 0.32
CA ALA A 128 -16.91 7.49 -0.28
C ALA A 128 -17.97 6.90 -1.21
N PHE A 129 -17.56 6.05 -2.15
CA PHE A 129 -18.48 5.39 -3.08
C PHE A 129 -17.98 4.02 -3.53
N GLU A 130 -18.90 3.23 -4.08
CA GLU A 130 -18.66 1.89 -4.60
C GLU A 130 -19.36 1.70 -5.94
N ILE A 131 -18.59 1.30 -6.94
CA ILE A 131 -19.02 1.09 -8.32
C ILE A 131 -18.88 -0.40 -8.65
N PRO A 132 -20.01 -1.11 -8.83
CA PRO A 132 -19.98 -2.45 -9.42
C PRO A 132 -19.37 -2.40 -10.82
N LEU A 133 -18.39 -3.27 -11.09
CA LEU A 133 -17.66 -3.26 -12.36
C LEU A 133 -18.55 -3.65 -13.55
N HIS A 134 -19.65 -4.36 -13.32
CA HIS A 134 -20.63 -4.67 -14.37
C HIS A 134 -21.46 -3.45 -14.82
N TYR A 135 -21.29 -2.28 -14.19
CA TYR A 135 -21.81 -1.00 -14.69
C TYR A 135 -20.84 -0.32 -15.66
N VAL A 136 -19.56 -0.69 -15.60
CA VAL A 136 -18.50 -0.16 -16.47
C VAL A 136 -18.56 -0.91 -17.79
N SER A 137 -18.66 -0.16 -18.88
CA SER A 137 -18.66 -0.67 -20.25
C SER A 137 -17.25 -0.79 -20.82
N GLN A 138 -16.40 0.19 -20.54
CA GLN A 138 -15.00 0.22 -20.96
C GLN A 138 -14.14 0.88 -19.88
N CYS A 139 -12.88 0.47 -19.82
CA CYS A 139 -11.88 1.03 -18.93
C CYS A 139 -10.62 1.30 -19.74
N ASN A 140 -10.26 2.57 -19.86
CA ASN A 140 -9.11 3.03 -20.63
C ASN A 140 -8.06 3.59 -19.68
N THR A 141 -6.81 3.16 -19.85
CA THR A 141 -5.67 3.67 -19.08
C THR A 141 -4.92 4.70 -19.90
N GLY A 142 -4.53 5.80 -19.23
CA GLY A 142 -3.70 6.87 -19.75
C GLY A 142 -2.52 7.12 -18.83
N LYS A 143 -1.67 8.09 -19.17
CA LYS A 143 -0.57 8.48 -18.31
C LYS A 143 -1.11 9.13 -17.03
N ASN A 144 -0.97 8.44 -15.91
CA ASN A 144 -1.47 8.84 -14.59
C ASN A 144 -2.99 9.01 -14.51
N GLU A 145 -3.74 8.42 -15.44
CA GLU A 145 -5.20 8.52 -15.48
C GLU A 145 -5.86 7.19 -15.82
N VAL A 146 -6.96 6.88 -15.15
CA VAL A 146 -7.85 5.77 -15.52
C VAL A 146 -9.22 6.34 -15.81
N THR A 147 -9.71 6.07 -17.01
CA THR A 147 -11.02 6.50 -17.49
C THR A 147 -11.96 5.31 -17.48
N LEU A 148 -13.04 5.42 -16.72
CA LEU A 148 -14.14 4.47 -16.70
C LEU A 148 -15.30 5.04 -17.52
N GLU A 149 -15.75 4.29 -18.51
CA GLU A 149 -16.93 4.61 -19.31
C GLU A 149 -18.08 3.68 -18.90
N PHE A 150 -19.25 4.23 -18.60
CA PHE A 150 -20.38 3.47 -18.04
C PHE A 150 -21.39 3.10 -19.12
N HIS A 151 -22.07 1.97 -18.91
CA HIS A 151 -23.22 1.63 -19.74
C HIS A 151 -24.31 2.70 -19.61
N GLN A 152 -24.78 3.20 -20.75
CA GLN A 152 -25.94 4.08 -20.79
C GLN A 152 -27.17 3.40 -20.19
N ASN A 153 -27.96 4.18 -19.45
CA ASN A 153 -29.22 3.75 -18.87
C ASN A 153 -30.28 4.84 -19.09
N ASP A 154 -31.07 4.66 -20.15
CA ASP A 154 -32.11 5.61 -20.59
C ASP A 154 -33.28 5.72 -19.61
N ASP A 155 -33.36 4.84 -18.61
CA ASP A 155 -34.33 4.92 -17.54
C ASP A 155 -33.92 5.90 -16.43
N THR A 156 -32.69 6.44 -16.48
CA THR A 156 -32.18 7.43 -15.51
C THR A 156 -32.38 8.85 -16.05
N PRO A 157 -32.86 9.81 -15.22
CA PRO A 157 -32.93 11.20 -15.65
C PRO A 157 -31.54 11.86 -15.76
N VAL A 158 -30.57 11.40 -14.97
CA VAL A 158 -29.17 11.83 -15.00
C VAL A 158 -28.30 10.57 -14.98
N SER A 159 -27.57 10.34 -16.07
CA SER A 159 -26.70 9.16 -16.22
C SER A 159 -25.24 9.56 -16.06
N LEU A 160 -24.52 8.83 -15.20
CA LEU A 160 -23.05 8.91 -15.16
C LEU A 160 -22.51 8.24 -16.43
N MET A 161 -21.80 8.99 -17.26
CA MET A 161 -21.29 8.50 -18.56
C MET A 161 -19.81 8.13 -18.49
N GLU A 162 -19.00 8.97 -17.85
CA GLU A 162 -17.56 8.80 -17.76
C GLU A 162 -17.07 9.28 -16.39
N MET A 163 -16.06 8.61 -15.85
CA MET A 163 -15.35 9.01 -14.63
C MET A 163 -13.86 8.82 -14.84
N ARG A 164 -13.07 9.86 -14.57
CA ARG A 164 -11.61 9.82 -14.66
C ARG A 164 -10.99 9.91 -13.28
N PHE A 165 -10.16 8.94 -12.94
CA PHE A 165 -9.29 8.97 -11.77
C PHE A 165 -7.90 9.39 -12.18
N HIS A 166 -7.31 10.30 -11.42
CA HIS A 166 -5.87 10.48 -11.46
C HIS A 166 -5.22 9.39 -10.59
N ILE A 167 -4.36 8.56 -11.19
CA ILE A 167 -3.57 7.57 -10.46
C ILE A 167 -2.11 8.02 -10.52
N PRO A 168 -1.47 8.34 -9.39
CA PRO A 168 -0.06 8.71 -9.39
C PRO A 168 0.80 7.62 -10.04
N THR A 169 1.85 8.02 -10.76
CA THR A 169 2.73 7.14 -11.56
C THR A 169 3.28 5.92 -10.78
N ASN A 170 3.30 5.98 -9.44
CA ASN A 170 3.80 4.92 -8.58
C ASN A 170 2.80 3.76 -8.38
N GLU A 171 1.49 3.96 -8.63
CA GLU A 171 0.43 2.96 -8.38
C GLU A 171 -0.05 2.25 -9.65
N MET A 172 0.31 2.74 -10.85
CA MET A 172 -0.06 2.10 -12.13
C MET A 172 0.85 0.91 -12.51
N ALA A 173 1.93 0.68 -11.77
CA ALA A 173 2.75 -0.51 -11.87
C ALA A 173 2.08 -1.64 -11.06
N GLY A 174 0.95 -2.14 -11.55
CA GLY A 174 0.41 -3.41 -11.08
C GLY A 174 1.50 -4.48 -11.21
N ASP A 175 1.79 -5.17 -10.10
CA ASP A 175 2.86 -6.15 -9.86
C ASP A 175 4.20 -5.62 -9.29
N ILE A 176 4.17 -4.53 -8.52
CA ILE A 176 5.24 -4.26 -7.56
C ILE A 176 4.60 -4.01 -6.20
N ASP A 177 4.84 -4.92 -5.25
CA ASP A 177 4.55 -4.70 -3.84
C ASP A 177 4.91 -3.25 -3.50
N SER A 178 4.01 -2.47 -2.88
CA SER A 178 4.29 -1.04 -2.60
C SER A 178 5.53 -0.83 -1.71
N VAL A 179 6.07 -1.92 -1.15
CA VAL A 179 7.33 -2.00 -0.42
C VAL A 179 8.56 -2.10 -1.35
N GLU A 180 8.41 -2.57 -2.59
CA GLU A 180 9.49 -2.73 -3.58
C GLU A 180 9.60 -1.53 -4.55
N ALA A 181 8.52 -0.80 -4.83
CA ALA A 181 8.53 0.34 -5.78
C ALA A 181 9.39 1.54 -5.30
N GLY A 182 9.79 1.54 -4.02
CA GLY A 182 10.71 2.51 -3.42
C GLY A 182 12.07 1.92 -3.02
N ARG A 183 12.33 0.63 -3.29
CA ARG A 183 13.62 0.02 -2.99
C ARG A 183 14.58 0.26 -4.13
N TYR A 184 15.58 1.10 -3.85
CA TYR A 184 16.76 1.25 -4.69
C TYR A 184 17.94 0.58 -4.00
N ASP A 185 18.66 -0.25 -4.75
CA ASP A 185 20.00 -0.69 -4.34
C ASP A 185 20.97 0.46 -4.53
N ILE A 186 21.79 0.73 -3.53
CA ILE A 186 22.79 1.80 -3.61
C ILE A 186 24.14 1.16 -3.86
N LYS A 187 24.76 1.49 -5.00
CA LYS A 187 26.15 1.14 -5.29
C LYS A 187 27.00 2.39 -5.25
N VAL A 188 28.05 2.38 -4.44
CA VAL A 188 28.94 3.53 -4.29
C VAL A 188 30.16 3.32 -5.19
N PHE A 189 30.45 4.30 -6.04
CA PHE A 189 31.65 4.37 -6.85
C PHE A 189 32.49 5.58 -6.44
N GLN A 190 33.73 5.62 -6.92
CA GLN A 190 34.71 6.62 -6.52
C GLN A 190 34.25 8.08 -6.74
N THR A 191 33.46 8.36 -7.76
CA THR A 191 33.04 9.72 -8.14
C THR A 191 31.53 9.96 -8.12
N PHE A 192 30.73 8.90 -7.98
CA PHE A 192 29.27 8.95 -7.95
C PHE A 192 28.74 7.76 -7.17
N PHE A 193 27.52 7.85 -6.64
CA PHE A 193 26.78 6.67 -6.22
C PHE A 193 25.60 6.44 -7.17
N GLN A 194 25.24 5.19 -7.37
CA GLN A 194 24.16 4.78 -8.24
C GLN A 194 23.00 4.28 -7.38
N LEU A 195 21.81 4.81 -7.62
CA LEU A 195 20.56 4.25 -7.16
C LEU A 195 20.03 3.35 -8.27
N HIS A 196 20.09 2.04 -8.05
CA HIS A 196 19.59 1.04 -8.98
C HIS A 196 18.19 0.59 -8.55
N GLY A 197 17.19 0.85 -9.38
CA GLY A 197 15.80 0.51 -9.10
C GLY A 197 15.22 -0.33 -10.23
N LYS A 198 14.12 -1.06 -9.95
CA LYS A 198 13.42 -1.86 -10.99
C LYS A 198 12.97 -1.03 -12.20
N THR A 199 12.64 0.24 -11.96
CA THR A 199 12.04 1.14 -12.97
C THR A 199 12.97 2.28 -13.39
N PHE A 200 13.82 2.76 -12.49
CA PHE A 200 14.68 3.92 -12.72
C PHE A 200 16.08 3.69 -12.17
N ASP A 201 17.07 4.11 -12.94
CA ASP A 201 18.48 4.06 -12.54
C ASP A 201 19.05 5.47 -12.55
N TYR A 202 19.52 5.93 -11.38
CA TYR A 202 20.13 7.24 -11.23
C TYR A 202 21.61 7.12 -10.90
N LYS A 203 22.46 7.78 -11.68
CA LYS A 203 23.86 8.01 -11.31
C LYS A 203 23.98 9.41 -10.73
N ILE A 204 24.28 9.49 -9.44
CA ILE A 204 24.33 10.72 -8.66
C ILE A 204 25.79 11.05 -8.37
N PRO A 205 26.38 12.07 -9.04
CA PRO A 205 27.75 12.46 -8.78
C PRO A 205 27.92 12.90 -7.33
N MET A 206 29.03 12.52 -6.71
CA MET A 206 29.34 12.93 -5.32
C MET A 206 29.39 14.44 -5.16
N SER A 207 29.76 15.17 -6.23
CA SER A 207 29.75 16.63 -6.27
C SER A 207 28.37 17.27 -6.08
N THR A 208 27.30 16.51 -6.28
CA THR A 208 25.92 17.00 -6.06
C THR A 208 25.45 16.84 -4.62
N VAL A 209 26.15 16.06 -3.79
CA VAL A 209 25.80 15.86 -2.39
C VAL A 209 26.26 17.06 -1.58
N LEU A 210 25.29 17.79 -1.02
CA LEU A 210 25.59 18.92 -0.15
C LEU A 210 25.79 18.51 1.30
N ARG A 211 24.91 17.64 1.81
CA ARG A 211 24.87 17.22 3.22
C ARG A 211 24.27 15.83 3.37
N LEU A 212 24.74 15.13 4.40
CA LEU A 212 24.18 13.88 4.88
C LEU A 212 23.62 14.11 6.28
N PHE A 213 22.42 13.60 6.53
CA PHE A 213 21.78 13.64 7.84
C PHE A 213 21.45 12.22 8.28
N LEU A 214 21.72 11.91 9.55
CA LEU A 214 21.26 10.69 10.19
C LEU A 214 20.34 11.10 11.34
N LEU A 215 19.05 10.76 11.24
CA LEU A 215 17.98 11.26 12.08
C LEU A 215 17.28 10.09 12.79
N PRO A 216 17.17 10.08 14.13
CA PRO A 216 16.41 9.04 14.82
C PRO A 216 14.90 9.23 14.62
N HIS A 217 14.17 8.13 14.44
CA HIS A 217 12.71 8.14 14.47
C HIS A 217 12.20 8.24 15.92
N LYS A 218 10.97 8.73 16.10
CA LYS A 218 10.39 9.02 17.43
C LYS A 218 10.26 7.80 18.34
N ASP A 219 10.12 6.61 17.77
CA ASP A 219 10.03 5.36 18.51
C ASP A 219 11.40 4.68 18.72
N THR A 220 12.49 5.30 18.27
CA THR A 220 13.88 4.81 18.33
C THR A 220 14.15 3.48 17.64
N ARG A 221 13.19 2.92 16.88
CA ARG A 221 13.33 1.61 16.21
C ARG A 221 13.91 1.68 14.81
N GLN A 222 14.05 2.88 14.25
CA GLN A 222 14.59 3.09 12.93
C GLN A 222 15.33 4.44 12.89
N MET A 223 16.36 4.51 12.04
CA MET A 223 17.10 5.73 11.73
C MET A 223 16.76 6.14 10.29
N PHE A 224 16.55 7.43 10.03
CA PHE A 224 16.49 7.96 8.67
C PHE A 224 17.86 8.47 8.25
N PHE A 225 18.34 8.00 7.13
CA PHE A 225 19.48 8.55 6.44
C PHE A 225 19.00 9.44 5.29
N VAL A 226 19.31 10.73 5.34
CA VAL A 226 18.85 11.73 4.36
C VAL A 226 20.04 12.36 3.64
N VAL A 227 19.99 12.37 2.30
CA VAL A 227 20.98 12.98 1.41
C VAL A 227 20.39 14.23 0.77
N SER A 228 21.02 15.38 0.99
CA SER A 228 20.66 16.64 0.33
C SER A 228 21.43 16.79 -0.99
N LEU A 229 20.71 17.08 -2.07
CA LEU A 229 21.27 17.18 -3.42
C LEU A 229 21.08 18.57 -4.05
N ASP A 230 22.14 19.08 -4.68
CA ASP A 230 22.11 20.25 -5.56
C ASP A 230 23.13 20.08 -6.72
N PRO A 231 22.69 19.99 -7.98
CA PRO A 231 21.32 20.04 -8.45
C PRO A 231 20.48 18.82 -8.02
N PRO A 232 19.16 18.98 -7.82
CA PRO A 232 18.26 17.88 -7.49
C PRO A 232 18.18 16.86 -8.64
N ILE A 233 17.96 15.59 -8.30
CA ILE A 233 17.61 14.59 -9.32
C ILE A 233 16.21 14.89 -9.86
N LYS A 234 15.97 14.51 -11.13
CA LYS A 234 14.69 14.75 -11.80
C LYS A 234 14.05 13.43 -12.19
N GLN A 235 12.76 13.28 -11.89
CA GLN A 235 11.92 12.21 -12.41
C GLN A 235 10.74 12.86 -13.13
N GLY A 236 10.79 12.88 -14.47
CA GLY A 236 9.83 13.64 -15.26
C GLY A 236 9.88 15.14 -14.94
N GLN A 237 8.75 15.70 -14.50
CA GLN A 237 8.65 17.12 -14.11
C GLN A 237 9.02 17.38 -12.65
N THR A 238 9.08 16.34 -11.81
CA THR A 238 9.36 16.46 -10.37
C THR A 238 10.86 16.47 -10.10
N ARG A 239 11.29 17.28 -9.13
CA ARG A 239 12.68 17.39 -8.68
C ARG A 239 12.80 16.92 -7.24
N TYR A 240 13.76 16.04 -6.96
CA TYR A 240 14.05 15.54 -5.62
C TYR A 240 15.33 16.19 -5.13
N HIS A 241 15.15 17.15 -4.23
CA HIS A 241 16.24 17.85 -3.55
C HIS A 241 16.79 17.06 -2.35
N TYR A 242 16.02 16.09 -1.86
CA TYR A 242 16.38 15.24 -0.74
C TYR A 242 16.02 13.80 -1.07
N LEU A 243 16.89 12.88 -0.68
CA LEU A 243 16.66 11.44 -0.70
C LEU A 243 16.70 10.93 0.73
N ASP A 244 15.74 10.12 1.13
CA ASP A 244 15.70 9.53 2.46
C ASP A 244 15.56 8.01 2.40
N LYS A 245 16.25 7.32 3.33
CA LYS A 245 16.16 5.87 3.53
C LYS A 245 15.95 5.60 5.02
N ALA A 246 14.93 4.82 5.35
CA ALA A 246 14.80 4.23 6.68
C ALA A 246 15.76 3.04 6.82
N LEU A 247 16.52 3.03 7.91
CA LEU A 247 17.46 1.99 8.31
C LEU A 247 16.93 1.33 9.58
N TYR A 248 16.89 0.00 9.58
CA TYR A 248 16.57 -0.83 10.73
C TYR A 248 17.85 -1.43 11.32
N ASP A 249 17.82 -1.90 12.56
CA ASP A 249 18.99 -2.49 13.22
C ASP A 249 19.56 -3.69 12.43
N ASP A 250 18.68 -4.45 11.75
CA ASP A 250 19.06 -5.59 10.91
C ASP A 250 19.73 -5.18 9.57
N ASP A 251 19.67 -3.90 9.18
CA ASP A 251 20.32 -3.39 7.96
C ASP A 251 21.80 -3.04 8.17
N PHE A 252 22.28 -3.04 9.42
CA PHE A 252 23.68 -2.77 9.74
C PHE A 252 24.50 -4.08 9.71
N GLY A 253 25.21 -4.30 8.60
CA GLY A 253 26.19 -5.37 8.47
C GLY A 253 27.61 -4.90 8.81
N ASP A 254 28.46 -5.81 9.28
CA ASP A 254 29.89 -5.57 9.50
C ASP A 254 30.62 -5.54 8.14
N SER A 255 31.29 -4.43 7.84
CA SER A 255 31.98 -4.21 6.55
C SER A 255 33.07 -5.24 6.28
N ASP A 256 33.53 -5.93 7.32
CA ASP A 256 34.61 -6.91 7.25
C ASP A 256 34.13 -8.29 6.74
N THR A 257 32.82 -8.45 6.50
CA THR A 257 32.22 -9.74 6.10
C THR A 257 31.99 -9.89 4.60
N GLU A 258 32.23 -8.86 3.79
CA GLU A 258 32.03 -8.93 2.33
C GLU A 258 33.23 -9.57 1.62
N LYS A 259 32.97 -10.57 0.77
CA LYS A 259 33.99 -11.31 -0.02
C LYS A 259 34.47 -10.55 -1.27
N GLU A 260 34.06 -9.31 -1.47
CA GLU A 260 34.45 -8.51 -2.64
C GLU A 260 35.67 -7.63 -2.33
N PRO A 261 36.53 -7.31 -3.32
CA PRO A 261 37.73 -6.53 -3.08
C PRO A 261 37.37 -5.09 -2.67
N ASP A 262 37.63 -4.72 -1.43
CA ASP A 262 37.51 -3.33 -0.97
C ASP A 262 38.63 -2.47 -1.58
N ALA A 263 38.24 -1.61 -2.53
CA ALA A 263 39.13 -0.68 -3.22
C ALA A 263 39.82 0.32 -2.26
N TYR A 264 39.23 0.61 -1.09
CA TYR A 264 39.88 1.42 -0.07
C TYR A 264 41.03 0.66 0.57
N LEU A 265 40.81 -0.59 0.95
CA LEU A 265 41.84 -1.47 1.51
C LEU A 265 42.99 -1.72 0.50
N GLU A 266 42.69 -1.87 -0.78
CA GLU A 266 43.71 -1.99 -1.84
C GLU A 266 44.52 -0.70 -2.01
N ARG A 267 43.87 0.46 -1.95
CA ARG A 267 44.56 1.76 -2.03
C ARG A 267 45.45 2.01 -0.81
N VAL A 268 44.96 1.70 0.38
CA VAL A 268 45.75 1.81 1.63
C VAL A 268 46.93 0.84 1.59
N LYS A 269 46.74 -0.39 1.09
CA LYS A 269 47.84 -1.35 0.89
C LYS A 269 48.83 -0.89 -0.17
N ALA A 270 48.37 -0.29 -1.26
CA ALA A 270 49.25 0.26 -2.30
C ALA A 270 50.05 1.45 -1.77
N GLU A 271 49.42 2.36 -1.04
CA GLU A 271 50.05 3.53 -0.44
C GLU A 271 51.03 3.15 0.69
N ALA A 272 50.70 2.12 1.48
CA ALA A 272 51.63 1.54 2.46
C ALA A 272 52.83 0.87 1.78
N LYS A 273 52.61 0.17 0.66
CA LYS A 273 53.68 -0.47 -0.11
C LYS A 273 54.58 0.54 -0.83
N GLU A 274 54.03 1.67 -1.26
CA GLU A 274 54.82 2.80 -1.79
C GLU A 274 55.68 3.45 -0.70
N ARG A 275 55.18 3.53 0.55
CA ARG A 275 55.98 3.99 1.70
C ARG A 275 57.09 3.01 2.09
N ASP A 276 56.84 1.71 2.06
CA ASP A 276 57.86 0.67 2.34
C ASP A 276 58.89 0.55 1.20
N SER A 277 58.51 0.84 -0.04
CA SER A 277 59.46 0.82 -1.17
C SER A 277 60.42 2.01 -1.22
N GLY A 278 60.26 2.98 -0.31
CA GLY A 278 61.08 4.17 -0.20
C GLY A 278 62.32 4.04 0.68
N ASP A 279 62.44 2.96 1.48
CA ASP A 279 63.64 2.68 2.29
C ASP A 279 64.23 1.33 1.90
N SER A 280 65.19 1.38 0.98
CA SER A 280 66.27 0.41 0.96
C SER A 280 67.55 1.13 1.39
N GLU A 281 67.78 1.26 2.69
CA GLU A 281 69.14 1.29 3.26
C GLU A 281 69.18 0.41 4.52
N ASP A 282 70.22 -0.43 4.55
CA ASP A 282 70.58 -1.48 5.51
C ASP A 282 70.30 -1.20 7.00
N SER A 283 69.85 -2.25 7.70
CA SER A 283 70.26 -2.53 9.07
C SER A 283 69.87 -3.96 9.46
N ASP A 284 70.79 -4.91 9.28
CA ASP A 284 70.78 -6.17 10.02
C ASP A 284 70.78 -5.88 11.54
N SER A 285 69.70 -6.21 12.24
CA SER A 285 69.80 -6.55 13.66
C SER A 285 68.90 -7.74 14.00
N THR A 286 69.56 -8.86 14.24
CA THR A 286 68.98 -10.06 14.86
C THR A 286 68.56 -9.75 16.29
N ASP A 287 67.25 -9.74 16.56
CA ASP A 287 66.67 -9.56 17.90
C ASP A 287 66.47 -10.93 18.59
N GLU A 288 67.57 -11.66 18.80
CA GLU A 288 67.64 -12.93 19.56
C GLU A 288 67.90 -12.69 21.07
N ASP A 289 67.57 -11.53 21.65
CA ASP A 289 67.99 -11.18 23.01
C ASP A 289 66.87 -10.71 23.98
N PHE A 290 65.61 -11.13 23.78
CA PHE A 290 64.57 -10.97 24.82
C PHE A 290 64.31 -12.29 25.58
N ASN A 291 65.08 -12.51 26.65
CA ASN A 291 64.85 -13.59 27.62
C ASN A 291 64.46 -12.99 28.99
N PRO A 292 63.18 -13.09 29.41
CA PRO A 292 62.69 -12.43 30.63
C PRO A 292 63.13 -13.10 31.95
N ASP A 293 63.95 -14.16 31.93
CA ASP A 293 64.30 -14.95 33.12
C ASP A 293 65.75 -14.79 33.65
N LYS A 294 66.52 -13.80 33.20
CA LYS A 294 67.86 -13.52 33.74
C LYS A 294 67.93 -12.20 34.52
N ASN A 295 67.42 -12.23 35.74
CA ASN A 295 68.07 -11.67 36.94
C ASN A 295 67.07 -11.72 38.11
N ARG A 296 66.91 -12.93 38.66
CA ARG A 296 66.74 -13.09 40.10
C ARG A 296 68.10 -12.93 40.75
N GLU A 297 68.06 -12.43 41.98
CA GLU A 297 69.15 -12.14 42.93
C GLU A 297 69.70 -10.72 42.80
N SER A 298 69.91 -9.97 43.88
CA SER A 298 69.43 -9.99 45.26
C SER A 298 70.11 -8.77 45.86
N ASP A 299 69.39 -7.85 46.51
CA ASP A 299 70.01 -7.00 47.53
C ASP A 299 68.96 -6.61 48.56
N VAL A 300 68.88 -7.52 49.54
CA VAL A 300 68.45 -7.24 50.91
C VAL A 300 69.55 -6.40 51.54
N ALA A 301 69.20 -5.19 52.01
CA ALA A 301 69.95 -4.51 53.05
C ALA A 301 69.05 -4.44 54.28
N GLU A 302 69.53 -5.02 55.36
CA GLU A 302 68.95 -5.01 56.70
C GLU A 302 68.92 -3.59 57.27
N GLU A 303 67.78 -3.20 57.84
CA GLU A 303 67.64 -2.77 59.24
C GLU A 303 66.28 -3.23 59.78
#